data_AF-A0A016UNJ5-F1
#
_entry.id   AF-A0A016UNJ5-F1
#
_cell.length_a   1.000
_cell.length_b   1.000
_cell.length_c   1.000
_cell.angle_alpha   90.00
_cell.angle_beta   90.00
_cell.angle_gamma   90.00
#
_symmetry.space_group_name_H-M   'P 1'
#
loop_
_entity.id
_entity.type
_entity.pdbx_description
1 polymer ?
#
loop_
_entity_poly.entity_id
_entity_poly.type
_entity_poly.pdbx_seq_one_letter_code
_entity_poly.pdbx_strand_id
1 'polypeptide(L)'
;MGDNTISNTIKLRVYLSIVVPTAIYASETWKMSASVIKKINGFHLGYLRRIMKIRYIDHVTNEEVLRRSSTTSLHVIIAQRRLKLAGHILRMPQQRIPYGGMS
;
A
#
# COMPACT_ATOMS: atom_id res chain seq x y z
N MET A 1 26.72 -18.64 3.36
CA MET A 1 25.94 -18.85 2.12
C MET A 1 24.52 -19.10 2.57
N GLY A 2 23.70 -18.05 2.68
CA GLY A 2 22.43 -18.08 3.44
C GLY A 2 21.21 -17.84 2.56
N ASP A 3 20.48 -18.93 2.31
CA ASP A 3 19.02 -19.05 2.21
C ASP A 3 18.24 -17.82 1.75
N ASN A 4 18.20 -17.63 0.44
CA ASN A 4 17.43 -16.56 -0.21
C ASN A 4 16.16 -17.10 -0.92
N THR A 5 15.54 -18.14 -0.33
CA THR A 5 14.48 -18.99 -0.92
C THR A 5 13.09 -18.34 -0.98
N ILE A 6 13.01 -17.01 -0.91
CA ILE A 6 11.74 -16.29 -1.08
C ILE A 6 11.87 -15.36 -2.29
N SER A 7 11.14 -15.70 -3.35
CA SER A 7 11.07 -14.92 -4.58
C SER A 7 10.70 -13.47 -4.28
N ASN A 8 11.30 -12.52 -4.99
CA ASN A 8 11.03 -11.09 -4.83
C ASN A 8 9.54 -10.76 -4.94
N THR A 9 8.79 -11.54 -5.70
CA THR A 9 7.32 -11.45 -5.82
C THR A 9 6.58 -11.81 -4.54
N ILE A 10 7.07 -12.76 -3.75
CA ILE A 10 6.48 -13.14 -2.46
C ILE A 10 6.79 -12.04 -1.43
N LYS A 11 8.03 -11.56 -1.38
CA LYS A 11 8.41 -10.43 -0.50
C LYS A 11 7.57 -9.18 -0.79
N LEU A 12 7.36 -8.88 -2.06
CA LEU A 12 6.52 -7.77 -2.49
C LEU A 12 5.05 -7.98 -2.11
N ARG A 13 4.49 -9.18 -2.29
CA ARG A 13 3.11 -9.49 -1.88
C ARG A 13 2.90 -9.35 -0.37
N VAL A 14 3.80 -9.89 0.44
CA VAL A 14 3.75 -9.77 1.90
C VAL A 14 3.87 -8.31 2.35
N TYR A 15 4.78 -7.56 1.74
CA TYR A 15 4.88 -6.13 2.00
C TYR A 15 3.58 -5.39 1.67
N LEU A 16 2.99 -5.63 0.49
CA LEU A 16 1.75 -4.98 0.09
C LEU A 16 0.54 -5.41 0.95
N SER A 17 0.53 -6.64 1.49
CA SER A 17 -0.54 -7.10 2.36
C SER A 17 -0.48 -6.49 3.76
N ILE A 18 0.70 -6.11 4.25
CA ILE A 18 0.87 -5.51 5.58
C ILE A 18 0.86 -3.99 5.50
N VAL A 19 1.68 -3.40 4.64
CA VAL A 19 1.92 -1.95 4.61
C VAL A 19 0.71 -1.19 4.07
N VAL A 20 -0.02 -1.75 3.10
CA VAL A 20 -1.17 -1.06 2.51
C VAL A 20 -2.33 -0.90 3.51
N PRO A 21 -2.80 -1.95 4.21
CA PRO A 21 -3.84 -1.78 5.24
C PRO A 21 -3.40 -0.86 6.39
N THR A 22 -2.16 -0.99 6.86
CA THR A 22 -1.63 -0.10 7.91
C THR A 22 -1.62 1.36 7.45
N ALA A 23 -1.22 1.62 6.20
CA ALA A 23 -1.22 2.97 5.66
C ALA A 23 -2.64 3.52 5.41
N ILE A 24 -3.61 2.67 5.05
CA ILE A 24 -5.03 3.07 4.94
C ILE A 24 -5.57 3.45 6.31
N TYR A 25 -5.38 2.61 7.33
CA TYR A 25 -5.83 2.89 8.69
C TYR A 25 -5.17 4.15 9.26
N ALA A 26 -3.86 4.32 9.04
CA ALA A 26 -3.16 5.55 9.37
C ALA A 26 -3.72 6.76 8.60
N SER A 27 -4.21 6.59 7.37
CA SER A 27 -4.84 7.67 6.58
C SER A 27 -6.24 8.05 7.03
N GLU A 28 -6.92 7.14 7.73
CA GLU A 28 -8.23 7.38 8.33
C GLU A 28 -8.09 8.12 9.65
N THR A 29 -7.03 7.81 10.41
CA THR A 29 -6.74 8.40 11.72
C THR A 29 -5.86 9.66 11.64
N TRP A 30 -5.08 9.85 10.56
CA TRP A 30 -4.16 10.98 10.37
C TRP A 30 -4.49 11.72 9.07
N LYS A 31 -4.41 13.05 9.10
CA LYS A 31 -4.50 13.88 7.91
C LYS A 31 -3.32 13.56 6.99
N MET A 32 -3.60 12.95 5.83
CA MET A 32 -2.60 12.68 4.79
C MET A 32 -2.12 13.99 4.17
N SER A 33 -1.11 14.62 4.79
CA SER A 33 -0.43 15.78 4.23
C SER A 33 0.53 15.35 3.12
N ALA A 34 0.84 16.28 2.20
CA ALA A 34 1.81 16.04 1.13
C ALA A 34 3.18 15.57 1.66
N SER A 35 3.58 16.06 2.85
CA SER A 35 4.82 15.66 3.53
C SER A 35 4.79 14.20 3.99
N VAL A 36 3.66 13.73 4.52
CA VAL A 36 3.50 12.32 4.92
C VAL A 36 3.50 11.42 3.68
N ILE A 37 2.79 11.81 2.62
CA ILE A 37 2.76 11.08 1.35
C ILE A 37 4.17 10.96 0.75
N LYS A 38 4.96 12.03 0.77
CA LYS A 38 6.35 12.02 0.29
C LYS A 38 7.23 11.05 1.09
N LYS A 39 7.11 11.04 2.42
CA LYS A 39 7.83 10.10 3.30
C LYS A 39 7.45 8.65 3.02
N ILE A 40 6.14 8.37 2.88
CA ILE A 40 5.62 7.04 2.58
C ILE A 40 6.11 6.54 1.21
N ASN A 41 6.07 7.38 0.18
CA ASN A 41 6.57 7.02 -1.15
C ASN A 41 8.10 6.80 -1.14
N GLY A 42 8.85 7.62 -0.41
CA GLY A 42 10.30 7.44 -0.24
C GLY A 42 10.65 6.13 0.45
N PHE A 43 9.94 5.78 1.53
CA PHE A 43 10.06 4.49 2.21
C PHE A 43 9.76 3.32 1.26
N HIS A 44 8.66 3.42 0.50
CA HIS A 44 8.28 2.40 -0.48
C HIS A 44 9.37 2.17 -1.54
N LEU A 45 9.88 3.25 -2.14
CA LEU A 45 10.97 3.21 -3.12
C LEU A 45 12.27 2.63 -2.54
N GLY A 46 12.62 2.98 -1.30
CA GLY A 46 13.79 2.41 -0.61
C GLY A 46 13.66 0.91 -0.38
N TYR A 47 12.48 0.44 0.03
CA TYR A 47 12.21 -0.98 0.23
C TYR A 47 12.23 -1.76 -1.09
N LEU A 48 11.64 -1.21 -2.15
CA LEU A 48 11.68 -1.78 -3.51
C LEU A 48 13.12 -1.93 -4.01
N ARG A 49 13.96 -0.89 -3.85
CA ARG A 49 15.38 -0.96 -4.21
C ARG A 49 16.12 -2.05 -3.43
N ARG A 50 15.81 -2.23 -2.15
CA ARG A 50 16.41 -3.28 -1.31
C ARG A 50 16.01 -4.68 -1.76
N ILE A 51 14.74 -4.91 -2.12
CA ILE A 51 14.28 -6.19 -2.68
C ILE A 51 14.97 -6.49 -4.01
N MET A 52 15.06 -5.49 -4.89
CA MET A 52 15.66 -5.64 -6.22
C MET A 52 17.19 -5.57 -6.22
N LYS A 53 17.82 -5.35 -5.06
CA LYS A 53 19.27 -5.16 -4.90
C LYS A 53 19.84 -4.06 -5.81
N ILE A 54 19.06 -3.00 -6.06
CA ILE A 54 19.48 -1.86 -6.87
C ILE A 54 20.43 -1.00 -6.02
N ARG A 55 21.65 -0.81 -6.51
CA ARG A 55 22.67 0.02 -5.88
C ARG A 55 22.54 1.45 -6.39
N TYR A 56 23.07 2.40 -5.63
CA TYR A 56 23.08 3.81 -6.02
C TYR A 56 23.81 4.05 -7.35
N ILE A 57 24.89 3.29 -7.59
CA ILE A 57 25.70 3.35 -8.82
C ILE A 57 24.95 2.92 -10.08
N ASP A 58 23.82 2.22 -9.94
CA ASP A 58 23.07 1.75 -11.11
C ASP A 58 22.27 2.91 -11.76
N HIS A 59 22.28 4.12 -11.16
CA HIS A 59 21.60 5.34 -11.63
C HIS A 59 20.14 5.13 -12.06
N VAL A 60 19.46 4.16 -11.44
CA VAL A 60 18.09 3.79 -11.79
C VAL A 60 17.10 4.81 -11.24
N THR A 61 16.32 5.40 -12.15
CA THR A 61 15.26 6.36 -11.83
C THR A 61 14.17 5.72 -10.97
N ASN A 62 13.45 6.54 -10.18
CA ASN A 62 12.35 6.04 -9.34
C ASN A 62 11.24 5.37 -10.18
N GLU A 63 10.97 5.90 -11.37
CA GLU A 63 9.99 5.36 -12.32
C GLU A 63 10.41 3.98 -12.82
N GLU A 64 11.69 3.80 -13.14
CA GLU A 64 12.21 2.50 -13.58
C GLU A 64 12.18 1.45 -12.46
N VAL A 65 12.41 1.85 -11.20
CA VAL A 65 12.23 0.96 -10.04
C VAL A 65 10.78 0.47 -9.96
N LEU A 66 9.81 1.38 -10.09
CA LEU A 66 8.38 1.04 -10.06
C LEU A 66 7.97 0.15 -11.24
N ARG A 67 8.51 0.42 -12.44
CA ARG A 67 8.28 -0.40 -13.63
C ARG A 67 8.80 -1.84 -13.43
N ARG A 68 10.00 -1.99 -12.86
CA ARG A 68 10.60 -3.31 -12.58
C ARG A 68 9.89 -4.10 -11.49
N SER A 69 9.26 -3.45 -10.51
CA SER A 69 8.39 -4.14 -9.53
C SER A 69 6.98 -4.42 -10.04
N SER A 70 6.62 -3.98 -11.25
CA SER A 70 5.22 -3.98 -11.73
C SER A 70 4.27 -3.38 -10.69
N THR A 71 4.72 -2.36 -9.95
CA THR A 71 4.01 -1.77 -8.80
C THR A 71 3.95 -0.26 -8.96
N THR A 72 2.82 0.33 -8.57
CA THR A 72 2.61 1.78 -8.57
C THR A 72 3.00 2.39 -7.23
N SER A 73 3.24 3.70 -7.18
CA SER A 73 3.42 4.46 -5.93
C SER A 73 2.41 4.08 -4.86
N LEU A 74 2.88 3.89 -3.62
CA LEU A 74 2.07 3.42 -2.50
C LEU A 74 0.84 4.31 -2.25
N HIS A 75 0.96 5.64 -2.44
CA HIS A 75 -0.18 6.55 -2.40
C HIS A 75 -1.31 6.18 -3.37
N VAL A 76 -0.99 5.80 -4.61
CA VAL A 76 -1.99 5.41 -5.61
C VAL A 76 -2.67 4.10 -5.21
N ILE A 77 -1.91 3.15 -4.67
CA ILE A 77 -2.46 1.89 -4.16
C ILE A 77 -3.44 2.17 -3.00
N ILE A 78 -3.06 3.05 -2.06
CA ILE A 78 -3.92 3.47 -0.95
C ILE A 78 -5.19 4.15 -1.49
N ALA A 79 -5.06 5.09 -2.42
CA ALA A 79 -6.20 5.79 -3.03
C ALA A 79 -7.16 4.83 -3.74
N GLN A 80 -6.64 3.89 -4.54
CA GLN A 80 -7.43 2.86 -5.21
C GLN A 80 -8.16 1.96 -4.21
N ARG A 81 -7.50 1.53 -3.14
CA ARG A 81 -8.14 0.71 -2.10
C ARG A 81 -9.18 1.49 -1.32
N ARG A 82 -8.94 2.76 -0.99
CA ARG A 82 -9.95 3.64 -0.38
C ARG A 82 -11.17 3.80 -1.28
N LEU A 83 -10.97 3.99 -2.58
CA LEU A 83 -12.08 4.08 -3.54
C LEU A 83 -12.86 2.76 -3.62
N LYS A 84 -12.16 1.61 -3.65
CA LYS A 84 -12.82 0.29 -3.61
C LYS A 84 -13.61 0.08 -2.31
N LEU A 85 -13.04 0.47 -1.16
CA LEU A 85 -13.70 0.40 0.14
C LEU A 85 -14.93 1.31 0.19
N ALA A 86 -14.80 2.57 -0.23
CA ALA A 86 -15.92 3.50 -0.32
C ALA A 86 -17.03 2.97 -1.24
N GLY A 87 -16.65 2.45 -2.42
CA GLY A 87 -17.60 1.79 -3.32
C GLY A 87 -18.24 0.54 -2.73
N HIS A 88 -17.54 -0.21 -1.88
CA HIS A 88 -18.10 -1.35 -1.16
C HIS A 88 -19.10 -0.89 -0.09
N ILE A 89 -18.76 0.11 0.72
CA ILE A 89 -19.65 0.71 1.73
C ILE A 89 -20.92 1.28 1.08
N LEU A 90 -20.78 2.03 -0.03
CA LEU A 90 -21.92 2.58 -0.77
C LEU A 90 -22.82 1.50 -1.39
N ARG A 91 -22.30 0.30 -1.65
CA ARG A 91 -23.04 -0.86 -2.18
C ARG A 91 -23.56 -1.79 -1.08
N MET A 92 -23.19 -1.58 0.18
CA MET A 92 -23.81 -2.31 1.28
C MET A 92 -25.27 -1.83 1.40
N PRO A 93 -26.28 -2.72 1.31
CA PRO A 93 -27.65 -2.35 1.58
C PRO A 93 -27.78 -1.88 3.05
N GLN A 94 -28.59 -0.85 3.29
CA GLN A 94 -28.88 -0.26 4.61
C GLN A 94 -29.61 -1.19 5.59
N GLN A 95 -29.51 -2.52 5.46
CA GLN A 95 -30.13 -3.47 6.38
C GLN A 95 -29.23 -3.75 7.59
N ARG A 96 -29.05 -2.72 8.43
CA ARG A 96 -28.81 -2.90 9.87
C ARG A 96 -29.51 -1.78 10.65
N ILE A 97 -30.82 -1.91 10.70
CA ILE A 97 -31.67 -1.39 11.77
C ILE A 97 -32.62 -2.52 12.13
N PRO A 98 -32.35 -3.32 13.19
CA PRO A 98 -33.44 -4.00 13.84
C PRO A 98 -34.23 -2.91 14.59
N TYR A 99 -35.24 -2.36 13.92
CA TYR A 99 -36.39 -1.83 14.62
C TYR A 99 -37.02 -3.01 15.36
N GLY A 100 -36.81 -3.10 16.68
CA GLY A 100 -37.45 -4.14 17.49
C GLY A 100 -36.79 -4.27 18.85
N GLY A 101 -37.35 -3.59 19.85
CA GLY A 101 -36.95 -3.77 21.24
C GLY A 101 -37.12 -2.56 22.17
N MET A 102 -38.12 -1.71 21.93
CA MET A 102 -38.71 -0.90 22.99
C MET A 102 -40.13 -1.42 23.21
N SER A 103 -40.28 -2.30 24.19
CA SER A 103 -41.53 -2.66 24.85
C SER A 103 -41.18 -2.89 26.31
#